data_AF-A0A660ME57-F1
#
_entry.id   AF-A0A660ME57-F1
#
_cell.length_a   1.000
_cell.length_b   1.000
_cell.length_c   1.000
_cell.angle_alpha   90.00
_cell.angle_beta   90.00
_cell.angle_gamma   90.00
#
_symmetry.space_group_name_H-M   'P 1'
#
loop_
_entity.id
_entity.type
_entity.pdbx_description
1 polymer ?
#
loop_
_entity_poly.entity_id
_entity_poly.type
_entity_poly.pdbx_seq_one_letter_code
_entity_poly.pdbx_strand_id
1 'polypeptide(L)' 'MNFNKLIPELSVFDISQTKDFYKKLGFKIEYERTEENFVFMSFE' A
#
# COMPACT_ATOMS: atom_id res chain seq x y z
N MET A 1 10.80 -10.23 -6.48
CA MET A 1 9.87 -10.43 -5.35
C MET A 1 8.82 -11.45 -5.76
N ASN A 2 8.55 -12.45 -4.92
CA ASN A 2 7.49 -13.41 -5.16
C ASN A 2 6.26 -12.98 -4.35
N PHE A 3 5.32 -12.32 -5.01
CA PHE A 3 4.06 -11.94 -4.37
C PHE A 3 3.04 -13.08 -4.48
N ASN A 4 2.09 -13.11 -3.55
CA ASN A 4 0.92 -13.99 -3.67
C ASN A 4 0.20 -13.70 -4.99
N LYS A 5 -0.38 -14.75 -5.60
CA LYS A 5 -1.14 -14.60 -6.85
C LYS A 5 -2.38 -13.72 -6.69
N LEU A 6 -2.88 -13.58 -5.46
CA LEU A 6 -4.04 -12.78 -5.12
C LEU A 6 -3.60 -11.65 -4.19
N ILE A 7 -3.68 -10.42 -4.68
CA ILE A 7 -3.36 -9.21 -3.91
C ILE A 7 -4.66 -8.39 -3.80
N PRO A 8 -5.12 -8.06 -2.59
CA PRO A 8 -6.30 -7.22 -2.44
C PRO A 8 -5.99 -5.77 -2.83
N GLU A 9 -6.92 -5.14 -3.54
CA GLU A 9 -6.94 -3.70 -3.78
C GLU A 9 -8.02 -3.08 -2.89
N LEU A 10 -7.67 -2.01 -2.17
CA LEU A 10 -8.56 -1.34 -1.23
C LEU A 10 -8.72 0.12 -1.63
N SER A 11 -9.95 0.53 -1.95
CA SER A 11 -10.28 1.95 -2.08
C SER A 11 -10.43 2.56 -0.69
N VAL A 12 -9.74 3.67 -0.45
CA VAL A 12 -9.71 4.36 0.85
C VAL A 12 -10.10 5.82 0.70
N PHE A 13 -10.60 6.42 1.78
CA PHE A 13 -11.03 7.82 1.78
C PHE A 13 -9.85 8.81 1.86
N ASP A 14 -8.81 8.48 2.62
CA ASP A 14 -7.60 9.29 2.78
C ASP A 14 -6.37 8.39 2.65
N ILE A 15 -5.65 8.56 1.54
CA ILE A 15 -4.46 7.77 1.24
C ILE A 15 -3.31 8.07 2.19
N SER A 16 -3.17 9.30 2.67
CA SER A 16 -2.07 9.69 3.55
C SER A 16 -2.24 9.07 4.92
N GLN A 17 -3.45 9.16 5.48
CA GLN A 17 -3.79 8.50 6.74
C GLN A 17 -3.62 6.97 6.65
N THR A 18 -4.09 6.38 5.55
CA THR A 18 -3.97 4.93 5.31
C THR A 18 -2.51 4.50 5.20
N LYS A 19 -1.68 5.25 4.45
CA LYS A 19 -0.25 4.96 4.34
C LYS A 19 0.42 4.94 5.71
N ASP A 20 0.14 5.93 6.55
CA ASP A 20 0.73 6.03 7.88
C ASP A 20 0.30 4.87 8.79
N PHE A 21 -0.96 4.43 8.68
CA PHE A 21 -1.45 3.26 9.40
C PHE A 21 -0.68 1.99 9.02
N TYR A 22 -0.59 1.67 7.73
CA TYR A 22 0.10 0.46 7.27
C TYR A 22 1.61 0.52 7.55
N LYS A 23 2.23 1.70 7.44
CA LYS A 23 3.64 1.89 7.82
C LYS A 23 3.88 1.60 9.30
N LYS A 24 2.97 2.00 10.20
CA LYS A 24 3.04 1.66 11.64
C LYS A 24 2.87 0.16 11.90
N LEU A 25 2.15 -0.55 11.05
CA LEU A 25 2.03 -2.01 11.11
C LEU A 25 3.27 -2.73 10.55
N GLY A 26 4.24 -2.00 9.98
CA GLY A 26 5.47 -2.57 9.43
C GLY A 26 5.43 -2.87 7.93
N PHE A 27 4.38 -2.42 7.22
CA PHE A 27 4.35 -2.53 5.77
C PHE A 27 5.40 -1.61 5.13
N LYS A 28 5.98 -2.11 4.04
CA LYS A 28 6.97 -1.39 3.22
C LYS A 28 6.27 -0.88 1.97
N ILE A 29 6.58 0.36 1.59
CA ILE A 29 6.13 0.93 0.32
C ILE A 29 7.07 0.41 -0.76
N GLU A 30 6.49 -0.26 -1.76
CA GLU A 30 7.24 -0.81 -2.89
C GLU A 30 7.29 0.17 -4.05
N TYR A 31 6.15 0.78 -4.38
CA TYR A 31 6.07 1.87 -5.34
C TYR A 31 4.79 2.69 -5.14
N GLU A 32 4.80 3.90 -5.69
CA GLU A 32 3.68 4.85 -5.63
C GLU A 32 3.41 5.42 -7.02
N ARG A 33 2.14 5.74 -7.26
CA ARG A 33 1.71 6.56 -8.40
C ARG A 33 0.93 7.73 -7.84
N THR A 34 1.65 8.82 -7.57
CA THR A 34 1.11 10.00 -6.88
C THR A 34 -0.02 10.67 -7.68
N GLU A 35 0.10 10.73 -9.01
CA GLU A 35 -0.93 11.31 -9.89
C GLU A 35 -2.24 10.53 -9.85
N GLU A 36 -2.18 9.22 -9.55
CA GLU A 36 -3.34 8.33 -9.49
C GLU A 36 -3.85 8.11 -8.05
N ASN A 37 -3.24 8.72 -7.03
CA ASN A 37 -3.49 8.39 -5.62
C ASN A 37 -3.43 6.88 -5.37
N PHE A 38 -2.35 6.24 -5.79
CA PHE A 38 -2.16 4.80 -5.64
C PHE A 38 -0.84 4.48 -4.95
N VAL A 39 -0.89 3.51 -4.03
CA VAL A 39 0.29 3.00 -3.33
C VAL A 39 0.24 1.49 -3.27
N PHE A 40 1.34 0.86 -3.69
CA PHE A 40 1.54 -0.57 -3.53
C PHE A 40 2.43 -0.82 -2.32
N MET A 41 1.95 -1.67 -1.42
CA MET A 41 2.66 -2.02 -0.19
C MET A 41 2.81 -3.53 -0.05
N SER A 42 3.89 -3.94 0.61
CA SER A 42 4.14 -5.32 0.97
C SER A 42 4.37 -5.45 2.48
N PHE A 43 4.14 -6.66 2.99
CA PHE A 43 4.48 -7.07 4.35
C PHE A 43 5.23 -8.39 4.25
N GLU A 44 6.29 -8.54 5.03
CA GLU A 44 7.19 -9.71 5.01
C GLU A 44 6.56 -10.95 5.65
#